data_AF-A0A6A6XDT3-F1
#
_entry.id   AF-A0A6A6XDT3-F1
#
_cell.length_a   1.000
_cell.length_b   1.000
_cell.length_c   1.000
_cell.angle_alpha   90.00
_cell.angle_beta   90.00
_cell.angle_gamma   90.00
#
_symmetry.space_group_name_H-M   'P 1'
#
loop_
_entity.id
_entity.type
_entity.pdbx_description
1 polymer ?
#
loop_
_entity_poly.entity_id
_entity_poly.type
_entity_poly.pdbx_seq_one_letter_code
_entity_poly.pdbx_strand_id
1 'polypeptide(L)'
;MDPVGTLLSIAHVLNRANTLYTSCKAAPEEIRLAADHIHTLALVLEGVKADLAKNRHSFVYQNTHIATTRIQDLKQHIGHCDASLKRMEALVNKYMGWKKNGGVGLWERYKWSTEGKKEIAECKADLVLCTNMLDMFLSKVGLNVLWKIESMMEVVMKRFDALELVQSHAQAQQTETMRPRNGSNVGHLLVVSLIISRMRMVLTRYRRRKMGKKPGPTKPTNTGPGPRRPKPVTRVSSGFAPSQVRNKMLESYASTIANASITTPKKPQRARTPSPDFYFDRGSTKANMDVFPKPVRRSSSMQRLLGTINAQTQNRKPQTEHYECWRVGSGKVAFGAKLPMQYVSHKRGQMQLRKMAAVFKEASQFDARALNEQDARVKAILKEKNGRERNKGTHRKWYLVAGRVIKRDCGRSGMVSVDRAMVILVRR
;
A
#
# COMPACT_ATOMS: atom_id res chain seq x y z
N MET A 1 10.07 -18.19 -35.50
CA MET A 1 10.36 -17.71 -34.13
C MET A 1 10.10 -18.88 -33.20
N ASP A 2 11.13 -19.40 -32.52
CA ASP A 2 10.99 -20.65 -31.75
C ASP A 2 10.34 -20.42 -30.37
N PRO A 3 9.09 -20.89 -30.16
CA PRO A 3 8.43 -20.81 -28.86
C PRO A 3 9.17 -21.66 -27.82
N VAL A 4 9.75 -22.79 -28.27
CA VAL A 4 10.53 -23.72 -27.46
C VAL A 4 11.77 -23.01 -26.88
N GLY A 5 12.51 -22.25 -27.70
CA GLY A 5 13.69 -21.51 -27.22
C GLY A 5 13.35 -20.48 -26.15
N THR A 6 12.18 -19.83 -26.24
CA THR A 6 11.72 -18.87 -25.23
C THR A 6 11.36 -19.56 -23.91
N LEU A 7 10.68 -20.70 -23.98
CA LEU A 7 10.34 -21.51 -22.80
C LEU A 7 11.60 -22.07 -22.11
N LEU A 8 12.58 -22.54 -22.88
CA LEU A 8 13.86 -23.02 -22.35
C LEU A 8 14.65 -21.90 -21.66
N SER A 9 14.67 -20.70 -22.24
CA SER A 9 15.30 -19.52 -21.62
C SER A 9 14.65 -19.19 -20.26
N ILE A 10 13.32 -19.16 -20.19
CA ILE A 10 12.60 -18.91 -18.93
C ILE A 10 12.90 -20.00 -17.90
N ALA A 11 12.92 -21.27 -18.32
CA ALA A 11 13.25 -22.40 -17.43
C ALA A 11 14.68 -22.31 -16.88
N HIS A 12 15.65 -21.87 -17.70
CA HIS A 12 17.02 -21.65 -17.26
C HIS A 12 17.10 -20.54 -16.21
N VAL A 13 16.46 -19.39 -16.46
CA VAL A 13 16.45 -18.25 -15.52
C VAL A 13 15.73 -18.63 -14.22
N LEU A 14 14.63 -19.38 -14.30
CA LEU A 14 13.91 -19.90 -13.14
C LEU A 14 14.79 -20.85 -12.30
N ASN A 15 15.50 -21.78 -12.94
CA ASN A 15 16.41 -22.68 -12.23
C ASN A 15 17.51 -21.90 -11.50
N ARG A 16 18.11 -20.90 -12.17
CA ARG A 16 19.09 -20.00 -11.55
C ARG A 16 18.51 -19.26 -10.34
N ALA A 17 17.29 -18.72 -10.47
CA ALA A 17 16.61 -18.03 -9.37
C ALA A 17 16.41 -18.95 -8.16
N ASN A 18 16.02 -20.21 -8.36
CA ASN A 18 15.84 -21.19 -7.28
C ASN A 18 17.15 -21.56 -6.59
N THR A 19 18.22 -21.84 -7.35
CA THR A 19 19.56 -22.12 -6.79
C THR A 19 20.12 -20.91 -6.04
N LEU A 20 19.89 -19.71 -6.56
CA LEU A 20 20.33 -18.48 -5.91
C LEU A 20 19.53 -18.21 -4.64
N TYR A 21 18.22 -18.48 -4.64
CA TYR A 21 17.37 -18.36 -3.46
C TYR A 21 17.88 -19.21 -2.29
N THR A 22 18.21 -20.49 -2.53
CA THR A 22 18.78 -21.36 -1.49
C THR A 22 20.14 -20.86 -1.00
N SER A 23 20.96 -20.31 -1.91
CA SER A 23 22.28 -19.76 -1.58
C SER A 23 22.16 -18.49 -0.74
N CYS A 24 21.24 -17.58 -1.07
CA CYS A 24 20.98 -16.36 -0.31
C CYS A 24 20.38 -16.65 1.09
N LYS A 25 19.63 -17.75 1.25
CA LYS A 25 19.08 -18.14 2.55
C LYS A 25 20.17 -18.53 3.57
N ALA A 26 21.27 -19.10 3.09
CA ALA A 26 22.44 -19.45 3.90
C ALA A 26 23.42 -18.27 4.10
N ALA A 27 23.18 -17.13 3.46
CA ALA A 27 24.02 -15.94 3.48
C ALA A 27 23.70 -15.02 4.69
N PRO A 28 24.57 -14.06 5.03
CA PRO A 28 24.34 -13.09 6.10
C PRO A 28 23.10 -12.23 5.86
N GLU A 29 22.60 -11.60 6.93
CA GLU A 29 21.31 -10.89 6.95
C GLU A 29 21.11 -9.93 5.78
N GLU A 30 22.15 -9.20 5.37
CA GLU A 30 22.07 -8.23 4.29
C GLU A 30 21.74 -8.88 2.94
N ILE A 31 22.38 -10.00 2.61
CA ILE A 31 22.11 -10.77 1.39
C ILE A 31 20.82 -11.56 1.55
N ARG A 32 20.54 -12.06 2.75
CA ARG A 32 19.33 -12.83 3.07
C ARG A 32 18.06 -12.05 2.76
N LEU A 33 18.04 -10.73 2.98
CA LEU A 33 16.91 -9.86 2.59
C LEU A 33 16.65 -9.85 1.07
N ALA A 34 17.65 -10.12 0.24
CA ALA A 34 17.44 -10.27 -1.21
C ALA A 34 16.76 -11.59 -1.56
N ALA A 35 16.80 -12.60 -0.68
CA ALA A 35 16.16 -13.90 -0.93
C ALA A 35 14.65 -13.74 -1.14
N ASP A 36 13.99 -12.83 -0.41
CA ASP A 36 12.55 -12.56 -0.57
C ASP A 36 12.24 -11.99 -1.97
N HIS A 37 13.10 -11.10 -2.48
CA HIS A 37 12.96 -10.55 -3.83
C HIS A 37 13.23 -11.60 -4.91
N ILE A 38 14.25 -12.43 -4.75
CA ILE A 38 14.56 -13.54 -5.67
C ILE A 38 13.41 -14.55 -5.69
N HIS A 39 12.83 -14.87 -4.52
CA HIS A 39 11.70 -15.77 -4.43
C HIS A 39 10.47 -15.19 -5.15
N THR A 40 10.19 -13.91 -4.95
CA THR A 40 9.12 -13.22 -5.66
C THR A 40 9.32 -13.28 -7.17
N LEU A 41 10.54 -13.03 -7.65
CA LEU A 41 10.89 -13.15 -9.07
C LEU A 41 10.71 -14.58 -9.58
N ALA A 42 11.14 -15.59 -8.81
CA ALA A 42 10.97 -17.00 -9.16
C ALA A 42 9.48 -17.38 -9.32
N LEU A 43 8.61 -16.92 -8.40
CA LEU A 43 7.16 -17.14 -8.51
C LEU A 43 6.57 -16.48 -9.76
N VAL A 44 7.00 -15.25 -10.10
CA VAL A 44 6.55 -14.58 -11.33
C VAL A 44 7.01 -15.37 -12.56
N LEU A 45 8.27 -15.80 -12.61
CA LEU A 45 8.82 -16.59 -13.72
C LEU A 45 8.13 -17.94 -13.86
N GLU A 46 7.80 -18.60 -12.76
CA GLU A 46 7.04 -19.85 -12.75
C GLU A 46 5.61 -19.63 -13.26
N GLY A 47 4.95 -18.55 -12.86
CA GLY A 47 3.66 -18.13 -13.39
C GLY A 47 3.72 -17.92 -14.91
N VAL A 48 4.73 -17.20 -15.40
CA VAL A 48 4.95 -17.01 -16.85
C VAL A 48 5.17 -18.36 -17.54
N LYS A 49 6.03 -19.22 -17.01
CA LYS A 49 6.29 -20.54 -17.58
C LYS A 49 5.01 -21.38 -17.67
N ALA A 50 4.24 -21.42 -16.59
CA ALA A 50 2.99 -22.18 -16.51
C ALA A 50 1.95 -21.65 -17.49
N ASP A 51 1.76 -20.33 -17.56
CA ASP A 51 0.85 -19.69 -18.49
C ASP A 51 1.25 -19.96 -19.94
N LEU A 52 2.53 -19.82 -20.27
CA LEU A 52 3.01 -20.04 -21.63
C LEU A 52 2.93 -21.52 -22.04
N ALA A 53 3.19 -22.45 -21.13
CA ALA A 53 3.15 -23.88 -21.44
C ALA A 53 1.72 -24.44 -21.51
N LYS A 54 0.81 -24.01 -20.61
CA LYS A 54 -0.56 -24.55 -20.53
C LYS A 54 -1.53 -23.87 -21.50
N ASN A 55 -1.32 -22.59 -21.80
CA ASN A 55 -2.25 -21.83 -22.62
C ASN A 55 -1.92 -21.93 -24.12
N ARG A 56 -2.61 -22.82 -24.84
CA ARG A 56 -2.52 -22.95 -26.31
C ARG A 56 -2.85 -21.65 -27.06
N HIS A 57 -3.62 -20.75 -26.46
CA HIS A 57 -3.96 -19.45 -27.03
C HIS A 57 -3.00 -18.33 -26.59
N SER A 58 -1.89 -18.66 -25.91
CA SER A 58 -0.86 -17.70 -25.56
C SER A 58 -0.31 -17.02 -26.80
N PHE A 59 0.12 -15.76 -26.66
CA PHE A 59 0.74 -15.01 -27.75
C PHE A 59 2.01 -15.68 -28.28
N VAL A 60 2.66 -16.56 -27.49
CA VAL A 60 3.83 -17.32 -27.93
C VAL A 60 3.53 -18.27 -29.09
N TYR A 61 2.29 -18.76 -29.20
CA TYR A 61 1.86 -19.67 -30.29
C TYR A 61 1.16 -18.94 -31.44
N GLN A 62 0.98 -17.62 -31.35
CA GLN A 62 0.29 -16.83 -32.36
C GLN A 62 1.29 -16.30 -33.40
N ASN A 63 1.03 -16.55 -34.68
CA ASN A 63 1.88 -16.07 -35.78
C ASN A 63 1.57 -14.63 -36.22
N THR A 64 1.08 -13.77 -35.32
CA THR A 64 0.76 -12.37 -35.65
C THR A 64 1.95 -11.46 -35.40
N HIS A 65 2.08 -10.36 -36.17
CA HIS A 65 3.15 -9.37 -35.93
C HIS A 65 3.12 -8.80 -34.49
N ILE A 66 1.94 -8.60 -33.93
CA ILE A 66 1.77 -8.14 -32.54
C ILE A 66 2.34 -9.18 -31.56
N ALA A 67 2.08 -10.46 -31.81
CA ALA A 67 2.64 -11.55 -31.00
C ALA A 67 4.16 -11.61 -31.10
N THR A 68 4.75 -11.43 -32.28
CA THR A 68 6.21 -11.41 -32.45
C THR A 68 6.87 -10.27 -31.66
N THR A 69 6.27 -9.07 -31.67
CA THR A 69 6.76 -7.95 -30.84
C THR A 69 6.66 -8.28 -29.35
N ARG A 70 5.54 -8.86 -28.89
CA ARG A 70 5.40 -9.28 -27.48
C ARG A 70 6.39 -10.36 -27.07
N ILE A 71 6.75 -11.28 -27.97
CA ILE A 71 7.79 -12.28 -27.71
C ILE A 71 9.16 -11.60 -27.55
N GLN A 72 9.48 -10.62 -28.39
CA GLN A 72 10.72 -9.85 -28.28
C GLN A 72 10.77 -9.04 -26.97
N ASP A 73 9.69 -8.33 -26.63
CA ASP A 73 9.57 -7.60 -25.36
C ASP A 73 9.74 -8.54 -24.16
N LEU A 74 9.08 -9.71 -24.18
CA LEU A 74 9.24 -10.72 -23.14
C LEU A 74 10.69 -11.18 -23.04
N LYS A 75 11.35 -11.51 -24.17
CA LYS A 75 12.77 -11.90 -24.18
C LYS A 75 13.66 -10.83 -23.59
N GLN A 76 13.40 -9.56 -23.89
CA GLN A 76 14.14 -8.44 -23.30
C GLN A 76 13.96 -8.38 -21.79
N HIS A 77 12.72 -8.47 -21.28
CA HIS A 77 12.45 -8.49 -19.84
C HIS A 77 13.08 -9.69 -19.12
N ILE A 78 13.03 -10.89 -19.72
CA ILE A 78 13.70 -12.08 -19.19
C ILE A 78 15.22 -11.90 -19.18
N GLY A 79 15.79 -11.27 -20.22
CA GLY A 79 17.21 -10.91 -20.26
C GLY A 79 17.63 -9.96 -19.13
N HIS A 80 16.80 -8.96 -18.82
CA HIS A 80 17.03 -8.08 -17.66
C HIS A 80 16.97 -8.85 -16.33
N CYS A 81 16.01 -9.77 -16.18
CA CYS A 81 15.92 -10.64 -15.01
C CYS A 81 17.18 -11.51 -14.85
N ASP A 82 17.64 -12.16 -15.91
CA ASP A 82 18.86 -12.98 -15.91
C ASP A 82 20.11 -12.15 -15.54
N ALA A 83 20.25 -10.95 -16.11
CA ALA A 83 21.36 -10.05 -15.78
C ALA A 83 21.34 -9.61 -14.31
N SER A 84 20.15 -9.34 -13.75
CA SER A 84 20.01 -9.00 -12.32
C SER A 84 20.37 -10.19 -11.40
N LEU A 85 19.94 -11.40 -11.77
CA LEU A 85 20.25 -12.62 -11.02
C LEU A 85 21.75 -12.93 -11.07
N LYS A 86 22.41 -12.78 -12.23
CA LYS A 86 23.87 -12.96 -12.38
C LYS A 86 24.66 -11.99 -11.51
N ARG A 87 24.24 -10.73 -11.41
CA ARG A 87 24.88 -9.74 -10.52
C ARG A 87 24.76 -10.14 -9.06
N MET A 88 23.57 -10.57 -8.63
CA MET A 88 23.36 -11.05 -7.27
C MET A 88 24.12 -12.37 -6.99
N GLU A 89 24.22 -13.27 -7.97
CA GLU A 89 25.02 -14.48 -7.89
C GLU A 89 26.51 -14.18 -7.74
N ALA A 90 27.05 -13.21 -8.48
CA ALA A 90 28.41 -12.74 -8.32
C ALA A 90 28.68 -12.22 -6.90
N LEU A 91 27.73 -11.45 -6.33
CA LEU A 91 27.82 -10.95 -4.96
C LEU A 91 27.80 -12.09 -3.92
N VAL A 92 26.94 -13.10 -4.11
CA VAL A 92 26.90 -14.31 -3.25
C VAL A 92 28.21 -15.10 -3.36
N ASN A 93 28.74 -15.28 -4.57
CA ASN A 93 30.00 -15.99 -4.79
C ASN A 93 31.19 -15.25 -4.17
N LYS A 94 31.20 -13.91 -4.24
CA LYS A 94 32.18 -13.05 -3.55
C LYS A 94 32.14 -13.27 -2.03
N TYR A 95 30.94 -13.32 -1.45
CA TYR A 95 30.75 -13.67 -0.03
C TYR A 95 31.27 -15.09 0.30
N MET A 96 30.91 -16.09 -0.50
CA MET A 96 31.37 -17.47 -0.30
C MET A 96 32.90 -17.59 -0.43
N GLY A 97 33.52 -16.82 -1.32
CA GLY A 97 34.97 -16.73 -1.46
C GLY A 97 35.64 -16.22 -0.18
N TRP A 98 35.14 -15.14 0.42
CA TRP A 98 35.66 -14.65 1.71
C TRP A 98 35.43 -15.62 2.86
N LYS A 99 34.32 -16.36 2.85
CA LYS A 99 34.05 -17.41 3.83
C LYS A 99 35.08 -18.54 3.75
N LYS A 100 35.50 -18.93 2.54
CA LYS A 100 36.53 -19.97 2.33
C LYS A 100 37.93 -19.49 2.72
N ASN A 101 38.27 -18.23 2.43
CA ASN A 101 39.62 -17.69 2.64
C ASN A 101 39.92 -17.24 4.09
N GLY A 102 39.20 -17.79 5.08
CA GLY A 102 39.60 -17.67 6.48
C GLY A 102 39.19 -16.40 7.23
N GLY A 103 38.20 -15.63 6.77
CA GLY A 103 37.76 -14.48 7.57
C GLY A 103 36.40 -13.89 7.22
N VAL A 104 35.43 -14.12 8.11
CA VAL A 104 34.19 -13.30 8.19
C VAL A 104 34.53 -11.80 8.32
N GLY A 105 35.71 -11.45 8.86
CA GLY A 105 36.20 -10.08 8.96
C GLY A 105 36.38 -9.34 7.63
N LEU A 106 36.75 -10.02 6.53
CA LEU A 106 36.84 -9.39 5.21
C LEU A 106 35.44 -9.02 4.69
N TRP A 107 34.46 -9.90 4.90
CA TRP A 107 33.06 -9.61 4.60
C TRP A 107 32.56 -8.43 5.44
N GLU A 108 32.83 -8.41 6.74
CA GLU A 108 32.42 -7.30 7.60
C GLU A 108 33.03 -5.97 7.15
N ARG A 109 34.34 -5.95 6.85
CA ARG A 109 35.01 -4.75 6.33
C ARG A 109 34.38 -4.26 5.03
N TYR A 110 34.13 -5.17 4.09
CA TYR A 110 33.48 -4.85 2.82
C TYR A 110 32.03 -4.39 3.00
N LYS A 111 31.23 -5.09 3.80
CA LYS A 111 29.85 -4.72 4.13
C LYS A 111 29.75 -3.33 4.74
N TRP A 112 30.72 -2.94 5.57
CA TRP A 112 30.74 -1.62 6.21
C TRP A 112 31.32 -0.52 5.31
N SER A 113 32.00 -0.89 4.22
CA SER A 113 32.51 0.06 3.22
C SER A 113 31.36 0.72 2.44
N THR A 114 31.62 1.93 1.93
CA THR A 114 30.66 2.67 1.10
C THR A 114 30.35 1.92 -0.19
N GLU A 115 31.37 1.31 -0.79
CA GLU A 115 31.27 0.53 -2.02
C GLU A 115 30.43 -0.74 -1.81
N GLY A 116 30.67 -1.51 -0.74
CA GLY A 116 29.91 -2.73 -0.48
C GLY A 116 28.45 -2.46 -0.17
N LYS A 117 28.14 -1.40 0.60
CA LYS A 117 26.75 -0.97 0.83
C LYS A 117 26.04 -0.58 -0.46
N LYS A 118 26.75 0.15 -1.33
CA LYS A 118 26.24 0.57 -2.64
C LYS A 118 25.96 -0.64 -3.53
N GLU A 119 26.93 -1.55 -3.69
CA GLU A 119 26.81 -2.75 -4.53
C GLU A 119 25.64 -3.65 -4.07
N ILE A 120 25.50 -3.88 -2.74
CA ILE A 120 24.38 -4.66 -2.18
C ILE A 120 23.04 -3.96 -2.46
N ALA A 121 22.96 -2.64 -2.29
CA ALA A 121 21.73 -1.88 -2.50
C ALA A 121 21.33 -1.86 -3.98
N GLU A 122 22.29 -1.67 -4.89
CA GLU A 122 22.07 -1.70 -6.34
C GLU A 122 21.57 -3.07 -6.80
N CYS A 123 22.23 -4.16 -6.39
CA CYS A 123 21.79 -5.51 -6.75
C CYS A 123 20.36 -5.81 -6.29
N LYS A 124 19.96 -5.30 -5.10
CA LYS A 124 18.57 -5.42 -4.62
C LYS A 124 17.60 -4.57 -5.44
N ALA A 125 17.96 -3.32 -5.70
CA ALA A 125 17.14 -2.41 -6.48
C ALA A 125 16.90 -2.96 -7.90
N ASP A 126 17.92 -3.55 -8.51
CA ASP A 126 17.84 -4.20 -9.81
C ASP A 126 16.88 -5.38 -9.83
N LEU A 127 16.92 -6.26 -8.81
CA LEU A 127 15.99 -7.37 -8.69
C LEU A 127 14.54 -6.88 -8.58
N VAL A 128 14.29 -5.88 -7.72
CA VAL A 128 12.95 -5.30 -7.54
C VAL A 128 12.48 -4.64 -8.83
N LEU A 129 13.34 -3.87 -9.49
CA LEU A 129 13.03 -3.20 -10.75
C LEU A 129 12.70 -4.20 -11.85
N CYS A 130 13.54 -5.21 -12.07
CA CYS A 130 13.32 -6.23 -13.10
C CYS A 130 12.04 -7.03 -12.85
N THR A 131 11.76 -7.37 -11.59
CA THR A 131 10.51 -8.05 -11.19
C THR A 131 9.29 -7.18 -11.51
N ASN A 132 9.33 -5.89 -11.15
CA ASN A 132 8.24 -4.96 -11.43
C ASN A 132 8.05 -4.71 -12.94
N MET A 133 9.13 -4.60 -13.71
CA MET A 133 9.05 -4.46 -15.16
C MET A 133 8.38 -5.67 -15.81
N LEU A 134 8.76 -6.88 -15.37
CA LEU A 134 8.11 -8.11 -15.83
C LEU A 134 6.64 -8.15 -15.41
N ASP A 135 6.29 -7.82 -14.16
CA ASP A 135 4.88 -7.79 -13.70
C ASP A 135 4.03 -6.77 -14.48
N MET A 136 4.56 -5.59 -14.77
CA MET A 136 3.90 -4.57 -15.59
C MET A 136 3.68 -5.06 -17.02
N PHE A 137 4.69 -5.70 -17.62
CA PHE A 137 4.56 -6.31 -18.96
C PHE A 137 3.45 -7.37 -18.97
N LEU A 138 3.44 -8.29 -18.00
CA LEU A 138 2.41 -9.32 -17.88
C LEU A 138 1.01 -8.74 -17.66
N SER A 139 0.92 -7.64 -16.91
CA SER A 139 -0.33 -6.89 -16.71
C SER A 139 -0.84 -6.30 -18.02
N LYS A 140 0.05 -5.71 -18.82
CA LYS A 140 -0.29 -5.13 -20.14
C LYS A 140 -0.75 -6.19 -21.14
N VAL A 141 -0.14 -7.39 -21.10
CA VAL A 141 -0.54 -8.50 -21.98
C VAL A 141 -1.82 -9.20 -21.50
N GLY A 142 -2.26 -8.92 -20.27
CA GLY A 142 -3.47 -9.52 -19.69
C GLY A 142 -3.28 -10.95 -19.19
N LEU A 143 -2.03 -11.39 -19.00
CA LEU A 143 -1.68 -12.66 -18.36
C LEU A 143 -1.85 -12.58 -16.84
N ASN A 144 -1.59 -11.39 -16.27
CA ASN A 144 -1.54 -11.21 -14.82
C ASN A 144 -2.90 -11.34 -14.10
N VAL A 145 -4.02 -11.24 -14.83
CA VAL A 145 -5.36 -11.24 -14.21
C VAL A 145 -5.76 -12.65 -13.76
N LEU A 146 -5.37 -13.70 -14.49
CA LEU A 146 -5.81 -15.05 -14.16
C LEU A 146 -5.04 -15.61 -12.97
N TRP A 147 -3.72 -15.47 -12.98
CA TRP A 147 -2.86 -15.93 -11.88
C TRP A 147 -3.09 -15.14 -10.59
N LYS A 148 -3.31 -13.80 -10.65
CA LYS A 148 -3.67 -13.02 -9.45
C LYS A 148 -5.01 -13.48 -8.86
N ILE A 149 -5.99 -13.84 -9.70
CA ILE A 149 -7.27 -14.39 -9.21
C ILE A 149 -7.08 -15.80 -8.65
N GLU A 150 -6.25 -16.63 -9.28
CA GLU A 150 -5.95 -17.99 -8.85
C GLU A 150 -5.19 -18.01 -7.51
N SER A 151 -4.18 -17.15 -7.35
CA SER A 151 -3.44 -17.02 -6.08
C SER A 151 -4.29 -16.37 -4.98
N MET A 152 -5.16 -15.40 -5.30
CA MET A 152 -6.15 -14.91 -4.34
C MET A 152 -7.13 -16.01 -3.94
N MET A 153 -7.56 -16.87 -4.87
CA MET A 153 -8.39 -18.03 -4.55
C MET A 153 -7.64 -19.03 -3.67
N GLU A 154 -6.37 -19.35 -3.95
CA GLU A 154 -5.58 -20.25 -3.11
C GLU A 154 -5.38 -19.71 -1.68
N VAL A 155 -5.09 -18.42 -1.54
CA VAL A 155 -4.95 -17.78 -0.22
C VAL A 155 -6.28 -17.80 0.54
N VAL A 156 -7.39 -17.56 -0.17
CA VAL A 156 -8.74 -17.64 0.41
C VAL A 156 -9.08 -19.08 0.80
N MET A 157 -8.74 -20.07 -0.01
CA MET A 157 -8.94 -21.50 0.30
C MET A 157 -8.11 -21.94 1.51
N LYS A 158 -6.82 -21.58 1.59
CA LYS A 158 -5.98 -21.86 2.76
C LYS A 158 -6.51 -21.23 4.05
N ARG A 159 -7.14 -20.05 3.94
CA ARG A 159 -7.82 -19.39 5.08
C ARG A 159 -9.10 -20.13 5.47
N PHE A 160 -9.82 -20.72 4.52
CA PHE A 160 -10.98 -21.58 4.80
C PHE A 160 -10.58 -22.87 5.49
N ASP A 161 -9.55 -23.57 4.98
CA ASP A 161 -9.05 -24.80 5.59
C ASP A 161 -8.61 -24.55 7.04
N ALA A 162 -7.94 -23.41 7.30
CA ALA A 162 -7.56 -23.01 8.65
C ALA A 162 -8.76 -22.67 9.56
N LEU A 163 -9.85 -22.11 9.00
CA LEU A 163 -11.09 -21.83 9.75
C LEU A 163 -11.88 -23.11 10.04
N GLU A 164 -11.91 -24.06 9.12
CA GLU A 164 -12.54 -25.37 9.28
C GLU A 164 -11.81 -26.21 10.35
N LEU A 165 -10.48 -26.09 10.42
CA LEU A 165 -9.66 -26.71 11.48
C LEU A 165 -9.91 -26.10 12.87
N VAL A 166 -10.18 -24.79 12.94
CA VAL A 166 -10.56 -24.10 14.19
C VAL A 166 -12.00 -24.46 14.59
N GLN A 167 -12.90 -24.66 13.62
CA GLN A 167 -14.29 -25.06 13.88
C GLN A 167 -14.41 -26.50 14.40
N SER A 168 -13.61 -27.42 13.86
CA SER A 168 -13.55 -28.81 14.33
C SER A 168 -12.94 -28.94 15.73
N HIS A 169 -11.95 -28.12 16.08
CA HIS A 169 -11.40 -28.09 17.44
C HIS A 169 -12.36 -27.45 18.48
N ALA A 170 -13.19 -26.49 18.07
CA ALA A 170 -14.17 -25.86 18.96
C ALA A 170 -15.36 -26.78 19.31
N GLN A 171 -15.68 -27.76 18.46
CA GLN A 171 -16.73 -28.76 18.75
C GLN A 171 -16.23 -29.91 19.63
N ALA A 172 -14.93 -30.23 19.60
CA ALA A 172 -14.37 -31.32 20.40
C ALA A 172 -14.15 -30.99 21.89
N GLN A 173 -14.29 -29.72 22.31
CA GLN A 173 -14.11 -29.30 23.72
C GLN A 173 -15.42 -28.88 24.43
N GLN A 174 -16.59 -29.08 23.81
CA GLN A 174 -17.89 -28.85 24.46
C GLN A 174 -18.51 -30.17 24.95
N THR A 175 -17.81 -30.85 25.85
CA THR A 175 -18.45 -31.67 26.86
C THR A 175 -18.38 -30.92 28.18
N GLU A 176 -19.55 -30.75 28.79
CA GLU A 176 -19.82 -30.26 30.14
C GLU A 176 -20.12 -28.76 30.33
N THR A 177 -21.43 -28.51 30.44
CA THR A 177 -22.09 -27.45 31.22
C THR A 177 -22.03 -26.01 30.69
N MET A 178 -22.90 -25.71 29.74
CA MET A 178 -23.90 -24.62 29.79
C MET A 178 -24.38 -24.28 28.37
N ARG A 179 -25.70 -24.27 28.17
CA ARG A 179 -26.37 -23.89 26.92
C ARG A 179 -25.94 -22.48 26.46
N PRO A 180 -25.28 -22.32 25.30
CA PRO A 180 -25.19 -21.02 24.65
C PRO A 180 -26.39 -20.85 23.70
N ARG A 181 -27.18 -19.81 23.94
CA ARG A 181 -28.22 -19.33 23.02
C ARG A 181 -27.58 -18.86 21.71
N ASN A 182 -27.95 -19.52 20.61
CA ASN A 182 -28.03 -19.05 19.22
C ASN A 182 -27.26 -17.77 18.86
N GLY A 183 -25.98 -17.93 18.53
CA GLY A 183 -25.27 -17.08 17.57
C GLY A 183 -24.89 -17.91 16.35
N SER A 184 -25.84 -18.18 15.46
CA SER A 184 -25.61 -19.08 14.32
C SER A 184 -24.63 -18.46 13.31
N ASN A 185 -23.39 -18.97 13.28
CA ASN A 185 -22.40 -18.70 12.22
C ASN A 185 -22.87 -19.11 10.81
N VAL A 186 -24.02 -19.77 10.71
CA VAL A 186 -24.71 -20.13 9.46
C VAL A 186 -24.97 -18.90 8.59
N GLY A 187 -25.30 -17.74 9.18
CA GLY A 187 -25.50 -16.50 8.42
C GLY A 187 -24.24 -16.01 7.73
N HIS A 188 -23.09 -16.04 8.42
CA HIS A 188 -21.80 -15.68 7.82
C HIS A 188 -21.35 -16.69 6.77
N LEU A 189 -21.57 -17.99 6.99
CA LEU A 189 -21.25 -19.05 6.02
C LEU A 189 -22.13 -18.97 4.76
N LEU A 190 -23.41 -18.59 4.91
CA LEU A 190 -24.33 -18.33 3.79
C LEU A 190 -23.93 -17.09 3.00
N VAL A 191 -23.59 -15.98 3.66
CA VAL A 191 -23.14 -14.76 2.96
C VAL A 191 -21.82 -15.01 2.21
N VAL A 192 -20.89 -15.74 2.83
CA VAL A 192 -19.59 -16.07 2.22
C VAL A 192 -19.75 -17.06 1.06
N SER A 193 -20.58 -18.11 1.20
CA SER A 193 -20.88 -19.04 0.10
C SER A 193 -21.60 -18.34 -1.07
N LEU A 194 -22.41 -17.32 -0.79
CA LEU A 194 -23.07 -16.50 -1.81
C LEU A 194 -22.08 -15.57 -2.55
N ILE A 195 -21.07 -15.03 -1.84
CA ILE A 195 -19.97 -14.28 -2.44
C ILE A 195 -19.10 -15.19 -3.33
N ILE A 196 -18.74 -16.38 -2.85
CA ILE A 196 -17.97 -17.37 -3.62
C ILE A 196 -18.77 -17.83 -4.84
N SER A 197 -20.07 -18.08 -4.69
CA SER A 197 -20.98 -18.42 -5.79
C SER A 197 -21.03 -17.30 -6.84
N ARG A 198 -21.16 -16.03 -6.41
CA ARG A 198 -21.10 -14.88 -7.33
C ARG A 198 -19.75 -14.77 -8.04
N MET A 199 -18.62 -14.95 -7.33
CA MET A 199 -17.29 -14.94 -7.95
C MET A 199 -17.12 -16.08 -8.96
N ARG A 200 -17.58 -17.30 -8.64
CA ARG A 200 -17.63 -18.44 -9.58
C ARG A 200 -18.49 -18.09 -10.79
N MET A 201 -19.65 -17.47 -10.60
CA MET A 201 -20.54 -17.09 -11.71
C MET A 201 -19.91 -16.03 -12.62
N VAL A 202 -19.22 -15.04 -12.05
CA VAL A 202 -18.48 -14.01 -12.79
C VAL A 202 -17.31 -14.63 -13.57
N LEU A 203 -16.54 -15.52 -12.94
CA LEU A 203 -15.45 -16.26 -13.61
C LEU A 203 -15.98 -17.15 -14.74
N THR A 204 -17.11 -17.81 -14.55
CA THR A 204 -17.72 -18.68 -15.56
C THR A 204 -18.28 -17.85 -16.71
N ARG A 205 -18.92 -16.69 -16.45
CA ARG A 205 -19.35 -15.75 -17.49
C ARG A 205 -18.17 -15.14 -18.24
N TYR A 206 -17.08 -14.81 -17.54
CA TYR A 206 -15.86 -14.32 -18.16
C TYR A 206 -15.22 -15.38 -19.07
N ARG A 207 -15.08 -16.62 -18.58
CA ARG A 207 -14.60 -17.77 -19.38
C ARG A 207 -15.53 -18.06 -20.56
N ARG A 208 -16.85 -18.04 -20.40
CA ARG A 208 -17.81 -18.23 -21.51
C ARG A 208 -17.77 -17.11 -22.54
N ARG A 209 -17.62 -15.85 -22.11
CA ARG A 209 -17.44 -14.70 -23.03
C ARG A 209 -16.10 -14.72 -23.76
N LYS A 210 -15.08 -15.36 -23.18
CA LYS A 210 -13.74 -15.48 -23.78
C LYS A 210 -13.58 -16.75 -24.64
N MET A 211 -14.29 -17.84 -24.32
CA MET A 211 -14.27 -19.11 -25.07
C MET A 211 -15.38 -19.22 -26.13
N GLY A 212 -16.46 -18.44 -26.02
CA GLY A 212 -17.59 -18.51 -26.93
C GLY A 212 -17.58 -17.37 -27.94
N LYS A 213 -17.27 -17.71 -29.21
CA LYS A 213 -17.90 -17.11 -30.39
C LYS A 213 -19.34 -16.71 -30.04
N LYS A 214 -19.73 -15.47 -30.33
CA LYS A 214 -21.15 -15.07 -30.29
C LYS A 214 -21.96 -16.13 -31.06
N PRO A 215 -22.96 -16.81 -30.48
CA PRO A 215 -24.07 -17.26 -31.27
C PRO A 215 -24.78 -15.97 -31.68
N GLY A 216 -24.53 -15.52 -32.91
CA GLY A 216 -25.37 -14.48 -33.48
C GLY A 216 -26.81 -14.98 -33.48
N PRO A 217 -27.81 -14.12 -33.24
CA PRO A 217 -29.17 -14.48 -33.58
C PRO A 217 -29.19 -14.72 -35.09
N THR A 218 -29.44 -15.97 -35.47
CA THR A 218 -29.77 -16.37 -36.83
C THR A 218 -30.99 -15.57 -37.27
N LYS A 219 -30.74 -14.48 -37.99
CA LYS A 219 -31.75 -13.83 -38.83
C LYS A 219 -31.87 -14.67 -40.10
N PRO A 220 -33.09 -15.03 -40.53
CA PRO A 220 -33.29 -15.83 -41.72
C PRO A 220 -32.84 -15.05 -42.96
N THR A 221 -32.12 -15.76 -43.80
CA THR A 221 -31.76 -15.42 -45.18
C THR A 221 -33.00 -15.05 -45.97
N ASN A 222 -33.07 -13.80 -46.42
CA ASN A 222 -33.87 -13.43 -47.57
C ASN A 222 -32.93 -12.91 -48.67
N THR A 223 -33.13 -13.55 -49.82
CA THR A 223 -32.46 -13.44 -51.11
C THR A 223 -32.49 -12.03 -51.71
N GLY A 224 -31.38 -11.62 -52.32
CA GLY A 224 -31.30 -10.43 -53.17
C GLY A 224 -29.87 -10.21 -53.69
N PRO A 225 -29.59 -10.36 -55.00
CA PRO A 225 -28.25 -10.26 -55.57
C PRO A 225 -27.90 -8.81 -55.91
N GLY A 226 -26.68 -8.39 -55.59
CA GLY A 226 -26.12 -7.12 -56.07
C GLY A 226 -24.71 -6.88 -55.53
N PRO A 227 -23.72 -6.52 -56.38
CA PRO A 227 -22.36 -6.32 -55.95
C PRO A 227 -22.26 -5.00 -55.18
N ARG A 228 -22.16 -5.08 -53.85
CA ARG A 228 -21.92 -3.89 -53.03
C ARG A 228 -20.47 -3.44 -53.21
N ARG A 229 -20.31 -2.20 -53.71
CA ARG A 229 -19.05 -1.46 -53.78
C ARG A 229 -18.24 -1.56 -52.48
N PRO A 230 -16.90 -1.71 -52.54
CA PRO A 230 -16.05 -1.65 -51.36
C PRO A 230 -16.17 -0.26 -50.72
N LYS A 231 -16.54 -0.22 -49.43
CA LYS A 231 -16.54 1.04 -48.67
C LYS A 231 -15.09 1.46 -48.41
N PRO A 232 -14.73 2.73 -48.66
CA PRO A 232 -13.38 3.21 -48.38
C PRO A 232 -13.10 3.10 -46.87
N VAL A 233 -11.92 2.57 -46.56
CA VAL A 233 -11.38 2.50 -45.19
C VAL A 233 -11.20 3.92 -44.69
N THR A 234 -12.11 4.40 -43.84
CA THR A 234 -11.94 5.67 -43.15
C THR A 234 -10.80 5.53 -42.16
N ARG A 235 -9.79 6.40 -42.31
CA ARG A 235 -8.63 6.51 -41.43
C ARG A 235 -9.10 6.56 -39.98
N VAL A 236 -8.77 5.51 -39.22
CA VAL A 236 -8.92 5.53 -37.77
C VAL A 236 -7.96 6.59 -37.25
N SER A 237 -8.51 7.60 -36.58
CA SER A 237 -7.80 8.68 -35.91
C SER A 237 -6.62 8.12 -35.11
N SER A 238 -5.40 8.43 -35.54
CA SER A 238 -4.21 8.24 -34.72
C SER A 238 -4.43 9.07 -33.46
N GLY A 239 -4.25 8.48 -32.28
CA GLY A 239 -4.58 9.08 -30.97
C GLY A 239 -3.79 10.33 -30.56
N PHE A 240 -3.38 11.14 -31.53
CA PHE A 240 -2.71 12.44 -31.41
C PHE A 240 -3.66 13.63 -31.64
N ALA A 241 -4.96 13.41 -31.83
CA ALA A 241 -5.90 14.52 -31.86
C ALA A 241 -5.96 15.20 -30.47
N PRO A 242 -5.75 16.53 -30.38
CA PRO A 242 -5.78 17.26 -29.11
C PRO A 242 -7.19 17.17 -28.51
N SER A 243 -7.32 16.36 -27.47
CA SER A 243 -8.53 16.30 -26.66
C SER A 243 -8.60 17.57 -25.82
N GLN A 244 -9.59 18.43 -26.10
CA GLN A 244 -9.82 19.64 -25.29
C GLN A 244 -10.03 19.30 -23.80
N VAL A 245 -10.59 18.12 -23.49
CA VAL A 245 -10.77 17.64 -22.12
C VAL A 245 -9.44 17.30 -21.46
N ARG A 246 -8.54 16.60 -22.18
CA ARG A 246 -7.19 16.28 -21.68
C ARG A 246 -6.35 17.55 -21.51
N ASN A 247 -6.45 18.50 -22.45
CA ASN A 247 -5.71 19.75 -22.37
C ASN A 247 -6.18 20.62 -21.19
N LYS A 248 -7.50 20.74 -20.95
CA LYS A 248 -8.03 21.41 -19.76
C LYS A 248 -7.57 20.75 -18.46
N MET A 249 -7.49 19.42 -18.44
CA MET A 249 -7.01 18.68 -17.27
C MET A 249 -5.51 18.92 -17.03
N LEU A 250 -4.69 18.91 -18.08
CA LEU A 250 -3.26 19.23 -17.99
C LEU A 250 -3.00 20.69 -17.60
N GLU A 251 -3.75 21.65 -18.15
CA GLU A 251 -3.69 23.07 -17.75
C GLU A 251 -4.09 23.26 -16.28
N SER A 252 -5.12 22.55 -15.79
CA SER A 252 -5.50 22.59 -14.38
C SER A 252 -4.41 22.02 -13.47
N TYR A 253 -3.71 20.98 -13.91
CA TYR A 253 -2.63 20.37 -13.14
C TYR A 253 -1.39 21.26 -13.12
N ALA A 254 -1.01 21.83 -14.26
CA ALA A 254 0.13 22.73 -14.39
C ALA A 254 -0.07 24.03 -13.60
N SER A 255 -1.26 24.62 -13.64
CA SER A 255 -1.59 25.82 -12.86
C SER A 255 -1.57 25.56 -11.34
N THR A 256 -1.97 24.36 -10.90
CA THR A 256 -1.91 23.97 -9.49
C THR A 256 -0.46 23.81 -9.01
N ILE A 257 0.42 23.28 -9.85
CA ILE A 257 1.85 23.12 -9.52
C ILE A 257 2.58 24.46 -9.54
N ALA A 258 2.31 25.33 -10.53
CA ALA A 258 2.91 26.66 -10.63
C ALA A 258 2.49 27.57 -9.46
N ASN A 259 1.26 27.45 -8.97
CA ASN A 259 0.78 28.23 -7.82
C ASN A 259 1.24 27.65 -6.46
N ALA A 260 1.72 26.41 -6.41
CA ALA A 260 2.18 25.77 -5.18
C ALA A 260 3.65 26.09 -4.84
N SER A 261 4.44 26.58 -5.80
CA SER A 261 5.90 26.77 -5.63
C SER A 261 6.33 28.22 -5.37
N ILE A 262 5.43 29.21 -5.46
CA ILE A 262 5.77 30.61 -5.22
C ILE A 262 4.71 31.23 -4.32
N THR A 263 4.93 31.24 -3.00
CA THR A 263 4.55 32.36 -2.11
C THR A 263 4.94 32.06 -0.66
N THR A 264 5.93 32.79 -0.17
CA THR A 264 6.06 33.09 1.26
C THR A 264 4.85 33.90 1.72
N PRO A 265 4.34 33.72 2.96
CA PRO A 265 3.09 34.34 3.37
C PRO A 265 3.33 35.82 3.73
N LYS A 266 3.14 36.73 2.76
CA LYS A 266 2.88 38.14 3.05
C LYS A 266 1.43 38.31 3.49
N LYS A 267 1.22 39.06 4.58
CA LYS A 267 -0.10 39.47 5.09
C LYS A 267 -0.92 40.12 3.96
N PRO A 268 -2.18 39.73 3.74
CA PRO A 268 -3.00 40.39 2.73
C PRO A 268 -3.38 41.81 3.19
N GLN A 269 -2.84 42.82 2.50
CA GLN A 269 -3.41 44.17 2.48
C GLN A 269 -4.77 44.09 1.77
N ARG A 270 -5.82 44.62 2.42
CA ARG A 270 -7.14 44.75 1.82
C ARG A 270 -7.11 45.80 0.71
N ALA A 271 -7.41 45.40 -0.52
CA ALA A 271 -7.77 46.34 -1.57
C ALA A 271 -9.14 46.95 -1.26
N ARG A 272 -9.22 48.27 -1.23
CA ARG A 272 -10.48 49.03 -1.21
C ARG A 272 -11.17 48.81 -2.55
N THR A 273 -12.41 48.33 -2.52
CA THR A 273 -13.31 48.36 -3.67
C THR A 273 -13.77 49.82 -3.89
N PRO A 274 -13.78 50.33 -5.15
CA PRO A 274 -14.40 51.62 -5.44
C PRO A 274 -15.93 51.50 -5.28
N SER A 275 -16.55 52.53 -4.69
CA SER A 275 -18.01 52.68 -4.65
C SER A 275 -18.56 52.73 -6.07
N PRO A 276 -19.66 52.02 -6.37
CA PRO A 276 -20.40 52.26 -7.59
C PRO A 276 -21.25 53.51 -7.41
N ASP A 277 -20.91 54.56 -8.15
CA ASP A 277 -21.81 55.69 -8.40
C ASP A 277 -23.04 55.19 -9.13
N PHE A 278 -24.16 55.11 -8.41
CA PHE A 278 -25.48 54.98 -9.00
C PHE A 278 -26.01 56.39 -9.24
N TYR A 279 -26.04 56.79 -10.51
CA TYR A 279 -26.90 57.87 -10.99
C TYR A 279 -28.35 57.48 -10.71
N PHE A 280 -28.98 58.12 -9.74
CA PHE A 280 -30.44 58.16 -9.67
C PHE A 280 -30.91 59.37 -10.46
N ASP A 281 -31.48 59.03 -11.60
CA ASP A 281 -32.20 59.91 -12.50
C ASP A 281 -33.41 60.51 -11.78
N ARG A 282 -33.61 61.81 -12.02
CA ARG A 282 -34.57 62.66 -11.31
C ARG A 282 -35.85 62.72 -12.12
N GLY A 283 -36.85 61.98 -11.66
CA GLY A 283 -38.25 62.24 -12.01
C GLY A 283 -38.91 61.15 -12.85
N SER A 284 -39.76 60.35 -12.22
CA SER A 284 -41.11 60.16 -12.72
C SER A 284 -41.95 59.47 -11.65
N THR A 285 -43.14 60.01 -11.50
CA THR A 285 -44.20 59.59 -10.61
C THR A 285 -45.01 58.47 -11.28
N LYS A 286 -45.57 57.60 -10.42
CA LYS A 286 -46.71 56.70 -10.64
C LYS A 286 -46.47 55.33 -11.32
N ALA A 287 -47.00 54.35 -10.58
CA ALA A 287 -47.82 53.22 -11.01
C ALA A 287 -47.13 51.99 -11.63
N ASN A 288 -47.37 50.85 -10.96
CA ASN A 288 -47.47 49.47 -11.44
C ASN A 288 -46.37 48.92 -12.37
N MET A 289 -45.61 47.94 -11.88
CA MET A 289 -45.62 46.57 -12.45
C MET A 289 -44.67 45.62 -11.71
N ASP A 290 -45.26 44.54 -11.20
CA ASP A 290 -44.84 43.15 -11.30
C ASP A 290 -43.39 42.70 -11.08
N VAL A 291 -43.22 41.97 -9.97
CA VAL A 291 -42.60 40.64 -9.85
C VAL A 291 -41.46 40.32 -10.84
N PHE A 292 -40.22 40.57 -10.42
CA PHE A 292 -39.06 39.82 -10.91
C PHE A 292 -38.44 38.98 -9.77
N PRO A 293 -38.22 37.67 -9.95
CA PRO A 293 -37.64 36.83 -8.92
C PRO A 293 -36.14 37.14 -8.79
N LYS A 294 -35.72 37.57 -7.60
CA LYS A 294 -34.29 37.67 -7.26
C LYS A 294 -33.64 36.28 -7.44
N PRO A 295 -32.49 36.18 -8.12
CA PRO A 295 -31.82 34.89 -8.31
C PRO A 295 -31.38 34.34 -6.94
N VAL A 296 -32.00 33.24 -6.53
CA VAL A 296 -31.60 32.47 -5.35
C VAL A 296 -30.19 31.95 -5.58
N ARG A 297 -29.20 32.64 -4.97
CA ARG A 297 -27.80 32.20 -4.92
C ARG A 297 -27.72 30.87 -4.16
N ARG A 298 -27.80 29.77 -4.90
CA ARG A 298 -27.38 28.43 -4.44
C ARG A 298 -25.85 28.34 -4.45
N SER A 299 -25.20 29.10 -3.57
CA SER A 299 -23.78 28.92 -3.29
C SER A 299 -23.58 28.26 -1.93
N SER A 300 -23.27 26.96 -2.01
CA SER A 300 -22.22 26.26 -1.24
C SER A 300 -22.40 26.09 0.27
N SER A 301 -23.24 25.10 0.64
CA SER A 301 -23.16 24.41 1.95
C SER A 301 -21.75 23.89 2.26
N MET A 302 -20.99 23.50 1.23
CA MET A 302 -19.62 23.01 1.39
C MET A 302 -18.61 24.11 1.75
N GLN A 303 -18.73 25.34 1.22
CA GLN A 303 -17.84 26.44 1.61
C GLN A 303 -18.17 26.95 3.00
N ARG A 304 -19.46 26.95 3.41
CA ARG A 304 -19.83 27.19 4.81
C ARG A 304 -19.25 26.11 5.73
N LEU A 305 -19.35 24.83 5.37
CA LEU A 305 -18.75 23.74 6.14
C LEU A 305 -17.22 23.87 6.24
N LEU A 306 -16.53 24.13 5.13
CA LEU A 306 -15.08 24.33 5.13
C LEU A 306 -14.65 25.57 5.92
N GLY A 307 -15.43 26.65 5.84
CA GLY A 307 -15.23 27.85 6.68
C GLY A 307 -15.45 27.57 8.17
N THR A 308 -16.44 26.76 8.51
CA THR A 308 -16.74 26.37 9.90
C THR A 308 -15.66 25.44 10.46
N ILE A 309 -15.18 24.48 9.66
CA ILE A 309 -14.08 23.58 10.00
C ILE A 309 -12.78 24.38 10.20
N ASN A 310 -12.46 25.31 9.30
CA ASN A 310 -11.27 26.14 9.43
C ASN A 310 -11.35 27.12 10.63
N ALA A 311 -12.52 27.71 10.88
CA ALA A 311 -12.74 28.59 12.03
C ALA A 311 -12.66 27.84 13.37
N GLN A 312 -13.17 26.60 13.44
CA GLN A 312 -13.02 25.74 14.62
C GLN A 312 -11.57 25.31 14.85
N THR A 313 -10.78 25.14 13.78
CA THR A 313 -9.33 24.86 13.88
C THR A 313 -8.53 26.08 14.35
N GLN A 314 -8.95 27.29 14.02
CA GLN A 314 -8.22 28.54 14.35
C GLN A 314 -8.57 29.15 15.71
N ASN A 315 -9.78 28.94 16.23
CA ASN A 315 -10.25 29.61 17.47
C ASN A 315 -10.01 28.86 18.79
N ARG A 316 -9.25 27.76 18.79
CA ARG A 316 -8.75 27.23 20.08
C ARG A 316 -7.62 28.13 20.55
N LYS A 317 -7.91 29.02 21.52
CA LYS A 317 -6.89 29.70 22.33
C LYS A 317 -5.79 28.67 22.61
N PRO A 318 -4.53 28.91 22.21
CA PRO A 318 -3.48 27.93 22.42
C PRO A 318 -3.25 27.84 23.92
N GLN A 319 -3.95 26.91 24.57
CA GLN A 319 -3.41 26.33 25.78
C GLN A 319 -2.00 25.88 25.40
N THR A 320 -1.01 26.39 26.11
CA THR A 320 0.41 26.09 25.92
C THR A 320 0.69 24.66 26.39
N GLU A 321 -0.06 23.71 25.82
CA GLU A 321 0.12 22.30 25.99
C GLU A 321 1.47 21.93 25.41
N HIS A 322 2.38 21.55 26.29
CA HIS A 322 3.70 21.07 25.94
C HIS A 322 3.69 19.55 25.93
N TYR A 323 3.92 18.96 24.76
CA TYR A 323 3.96 17.52 24.57
C TYR A 323 5.38 17.01 24.69
N GLU A 324 5.55 15.85 25.33
CA GLU A 324 6.80 15.08 25.33
C GLU A 324 6.54 13.63 24.98
N CYS A 325 7.48 12.98 24.29
CA CYS A 325 7.44 11.55 23.98
C CYS A 325 8.58 10.82 24.68
N TRP A 326 8.24 9.69 25.27
CA TRP A 326 9.15 8.85 26.04
C TRP A 326 9.10 7.43 25.52
N ARG A 327 10.28 6.84 25.28
CA ARG A 327 10.43 5.42 25.03
C ARG A 327 10.71 4.73 26.36
N VAL A 328 9.90 3.75 26.70
CA VAL A 328 9.98 3.00 27.96
C VAL A 328 10.33 1.56 27.66
N GLY A 329 11.47 1.12 28.18
CA GLY A 329 11.86 -0.28 28.20
C GLY A 329 11.51 -0.90 29.54
N SER A 330 10.68 -1.94 29.54
CA SER A 330 10.47 -2.81 30.71
C SER A 330 10.92 -4.22 30.38
N GLY A 331 11.95 -4.69 31.07
CA GLY A 331 12.48 -6.05 30.91
C GLY A 331 11.98 -7.00 31.99
N LYS A 332 11.69 -8.24 31.61
CA LYS A 332 11.53 -9.37 32.55
C LYS A 332 12.58 -10.42 32.19
N VAL A 333 13.35 -10.89 33.18
CA VAL A 333 14.22 -12.05 32.98
C VAL A 333 13.41 -13.35 33.08
N ALA A 334 13.93 -14.44 32.54
CA ALA A 334 13.29 -15.76 32.55
C ALA A 334 12.93 -16.24 33.97
N PHE A 335 13.76 -15.91 34.96
CA PHE A 335 13.53 -16.23 36.38
C PHE A 335 12.51 -15.30 37.08
N GLY A 336 11.71 -14.55 36.32
CA GLY A 336 10.63 -13.72 36.86
C GLY A 336 11.06 -12.38 37.45
N ALA A 337 12.36 -12.13 37.66
CA ALA A 337 12.82 -10.83 38.16
C ALA A 337 12.54 -9.71 37.15
N LYS A 338 12.04 -8.58 37.66
CA LYS A 338 11.74 -7.39 36.87
C LYS A 338 13.00 -6.53 36.80
N LEU A 339 13.47 -6.24 35.59
CA LEU A 339 14.57 -5.30 35.40
C LEU A 339 14.07 -3.86 35.64
N PRO A 340 14.94 -2.97 36.15
CA PRO A 340 14.58 -1.57 36.30
C PRO A 340 14.16 -0.98 34.96
N MET A 341 13.12 -0.14 34.99
CA MET A 341 12.62 0.49 33.78
C MET A 341 13.63 1.51 33.27
N GLN A 342 13.86 1.52 31.96
CA GLN A 342 14.70 2.51 31.30
C GLN A 342 13.83 3.49 30.52
N TYR A 343 14.05 4.78 30.73
CA TYR A 343 13.33 5.86 30.06
C TYR A 343 14.28 6.62 29.15
N VAL A 344 13.91 6.76 27.87
CA VAL A 344 14.66 7.56 26.91
C VAL A 344 13.72 8.59 26.30
N SER A 345 14.05 9.88 26.48
CA SER A 345 13.29 10.96 25.86
C SER A 345 13.48 10.96 24.35
N HIS A 346 12.39 10.97 23.58
CA HIS A 346 12.44 11.07 22.13
C HIS A 346 12.07 12.50 21.71
N LYS A 347 13.08 13.26 21.28
CA LYS A 347 12.89 14.62 20.76
C LYS A 347 12.13 14.56 19.42
N ARG A 348 10.98 15.23 19.31
CA ARG A 348 10.19 15.45 18.09
C ARG A 348 9.52 16.82 18.17
N GLY A 349 9.14 17.39 17.02
CA GLY A 349 8.43 18.67 16.99
C GLY A 349 7.05 18.59 17.65
N GLN A 350 6.59 19.67 18.32
CA GLN A 350 5.31 19.71 19.03
C GLN A 350 4.11 19.32 18.14
N MET A 351 4.10 19.78 16.88
CA MET A 351 3.06 19.42 15.90
C MET A 351 3.09 17.92 15.55
N GLN A 352 4.29 17.32 15.44
CA GLN A 352 4.41 15.89 15.20
C GLN A 352 3.90 15.08 16.39
N LEU A 353 4.22 15.53 17.62
CA LEU A 353 3.76 14.88 18.85
C LEU A 353 2.24 14.93 18.99
N ARG A 354 1.61 16.07 18.66
CA ARG A 354 0.14 16.18 18.63
C ARG A 354 -0.50 15.21 17.64
N LYS A 355 0.04 15.13 16.42
CA LYS A 355 -0.45 14.18 15.40
C LYS A 355 -0.24 12.72 15.85
N MET A 356 0.93 12.39 16.39
CA MET A 356 1.20 11.06 16.94
C MET A 356 0.27 10.70 18.09
N ALA A 357 -0.02 11.65 18.98
CA ALA A 357 -0.95 11.44 20.08
C ALA A 357 -2.37 11.17 19.58
N ALA A 358 -2.84 11.90 18.55
CA ALA A 358 -4.13 11.64 17.92
C ALA A 358 -4.20 10.23 17.31
N VAL A 359 -3.18 9.84 16.54
CA VAL A 359 -3.10 8.50 15.93
C VAL A 359 -3.04 7.41 17.00
N PHE A 360 -2.29 7.62 18.09
CA PHE A 360 -2.19 6.63 19.16
C PHE A 360 -3.48 6.53 19.96
N LYS A 361 -4.18 7.65 20.18
CA LYS A 361 -5.48 7.68 20.84
C LYS A 361 -6.54 6.97 20.00
N GLU A 362 -6.56 7.19 18.69
CA GLU A 362 -7.45 6.49 17.77
C GLU A 362 -7.13 4.98 17.74
N ALA A 363 -5.85 4.62 17.58
CA ALA A 363 -5.43 3.22 17.62
C ALA A 363 -5.76 2.53 18.96
N SER A 364 -5.73 3.27 20.07
CA SER A 364 -6.01 2.72 21.40
C SER A 364 -7.44 2.22 21.58
N GLN A 365 -8.38 2.70 20.77
CA GLN A 365 -9.76 2.23 20.79
C GLN A 365 -9.90 0.82 20.23
N PHE A 366 -8.95 0.38 19.41
CA PHE A 366 -9.00 -0.91 18.70
C PHE A 366 -7.86 -1.85 19.12
N ASP A 367 -6.79 -1.34 19.74
CA ASP A 367 -5.61 -2.12 20.10
C ASP A 367 -5.63 -2.47 21.60
N ALA A 368 -5.73 -3.77 21.91
CA ALA A 368 -5.63 -4.28 23.28
C ALA A 368 -4.26 -3.98 23.95
N ARG A 369 -3.25 -3.56 23.16
CA ARG A 369 -1.92 -3.14 23.64
C ARG A 369 -1.79 -1.64 23.89
N ALA A 370 -2.91 -0.93 23.90
CA ALA A 370 -2.98 0.44 24.37
C ALA A 370 -2.52 0.55 25.83
N LEU A 371 -1.81 1.63 26.16
CA LEU A 371 -1.39 1.91 27.52
C LEU A 371 -2.35 2.89 28.17
N ASN A 372 -2.79 2.54 29.38
CA ASN A 372 -3.61 3.40 30.24
C ASN A 372 -2.75 4.02 31.35
N GLU A 373 -3.30 4.99 32.08
CA GLU A 373 -2.63 5.63 33.22
C GLU A 373 -2.31 4.64 34.36
N GLN A 374 -3.06 3.53 34.43
CA GLN A 374 -2.84 2.47 35.41
C GLN A 374 -1.64 1.57 35.07
N ASP A 375 -1.10 1.61 33.85
CA ASP A 375 0.06 0.82 33.48
C ASP A 375 1.29 1.25 34.30
N ALA A 376 2.00 0.28 34.89
CA ALA A 376 3.15 0.54 35.74
C ALA A 376 4.22 1.42 35.07
N ARG A 377 4.40 1.28 33.75
CA ARG A 377 5.34 2.07 32.94
C ARG A 377 4.95 3.54 32.89
N VAL A 378 3.66 3.80 32.67
CA VAL A 378 3.12 5.17 32.60
C VAL A 378 3.12 5.79 33.98
N LYS A 379 2.66 5.07 35.00
CA LYS A 379 2.61 5.53 36.38
C LYS A 379 3.99 5.94 36.91
N ALA A 380 5.03 5.19 36.56
CA ALA A 380 6.40 5.52 36.99
C ALA A 380 6.90 6.83 36.38
N ILE A 381 6.69 7.06 35.06
CA ILE A 381 7.07 8.32 34.43
C ILE A 381 6.24 9.48 34.97
N LEU A 382 4.93 9.32 35.09
CA LEU A 382 4.06 10.36 35.62
C LEU A 382 4.47 10.74 37.05
N LYS A 383 4.83 9.77 37.90
CA LYS A 383 5.33 10.02 39.25
C LYS A 383 6.62 10.83 39.22
N GLU A 384 7.59 10.46 38.37
CA GLU A 384 8.85 11.18 38.23
C GLU A 384 8.64 12.61 37.72
N LYS A 385 7.84 12.78 36.66
CA LYS A 385 7.57 14.08 36.03
C LYS A 385 6.78 15.01 36.94
N ASN A 386 5.70 14.53 37.54
CA ASN A 386 4.90 15.32 38.48
C ASN A 386 5.67 15.63 39.77
N GLY A 387 6.56 14.73 40.22
CA GLY A 387 7.50 15.02 41.31
C GLY A 387 8.42 16.19 40.98
N ARG A 388 8.99 16.22 39.76
CA ARG A 388 9.82 17.34 39.29
C ARG A 388 9.03 18.66 39.19
N GLU A 389 7.79 18.64 38.72
CA GLU A 389 6.96 19.86 38.67
C GLU A 389 6.60 20.37 40.06
N ARG A 390 6.30 19.47 41.00
CA ARG A 390 6.04 19.80 42.40
C ARG A 390 7.26 20.44 43.06
N ASN A 391 8.44 19.89 42.83
CA ASN A 391 9.70 20.44 43.36
C ASN A 391 10.04 21.81 42.78
N LYS A 392 9.56 22.12 41.56
CA LYS A 392 9.71 23.44 40.94
C LYS A 392 8.68 24.47 41.41
N GLY A 393 7.73 24.08 42.27
CA GLY A 393 6.65 24.95 42.72
C GLY A 393 5.65 25.35 41.63
N THR A 394 5.65 24.67 40.47
CA THR A 394 4.68 25.01 39.41
C THR A 394 3.38 24.24 39.63
N HIS A 395 2.24 24.90 39.41
CA HIS A 395 0.91 24.25 39.48
C HIS A 395 0.59 23.34 38.27
N ARG A 396 1.54 23.20 37.34
CA ARG A 396 1.35 22.39 36.13
C ARG A 396 1.51 20.91 36.43
N LYS A 397 0.69 20.09 35.78
CA LYS A 397 0.72 18.63 35.89
C LYS A 397 0.89 17.97 34.53
N TRP A 398 1.57 16.84 34.54
CA TRP A 398 1.71 15.96 33.39
C TRP A 398 0.59 14.93 33.40
N TYR A 399 -0.04 14.77 32.23
CA TYR A 399 -1.12 13.82 31.97
C TYR A 399 -0.73 12.89 30.82
N LEU A 400 -1.25 11.66 30.83
CA LEU A 400 -1.12 10.76 29.69
C LEU A 400 -2.05 11.24 28.58
N VAL A 401 -1.52 11.36 27.36
CA VAL A 401 -2.37 11.58 26.18
C VAL A 401 -2.66 10.27 25.47
N ALA A 402 -1.60 9.50 25.19
CA ALA A 402 -1.68 8.19 24.57
C ALA A 402 -0.38 7.42 24.77
N GLY A 403 -0.45 6.09 24.79
CA GLY A 403 0.73 5.23 24.80
C GLY A 403 0.46 3.89 24.15
N ARG A 404 1.51 3.28 23.58
CA ARG A 404 1.40 2.00 22.86
C ARG A 404 2.67 1.17 23.02
N VAL A 405 2.53 -0.15 23.10
CA VAL A 405 3.64 -1.10 22.99
C VAL A 405 4.03 -1.28 21.53
N ILE A 406 5.24 -0.87 21.14
CA ILE A 406 5.72 -0.93 19.75
C ILE A 406 6.32 -2.29 19.42
N LYS A 407 7.17 -2.78 20.32
CA LYS A 407 7.95 -3.99 20.07
C LYS A 407 8.10 -4.76 21.36
N ARG A 408 7.91 -6.08 21.27
CA ARG A 408 8.30 -7.03 22.30
C ARG A 408 9.50 -7.77 21.75
N ASP A 409 10.68 -7.39 22.23
CA ASP A 409 11.92 -8.09 21.90
C ASP A 409 12.03 -9.27 22.86
N CYS A 410 11.65 -10.47 22.40
CA CYS A 410 12.17 -11.69 23.01
C CYS A 410 13.67 -11.70 22.71
N GLY A 411 14.50 -11.43 23.70
CA GLY A 411 15.95 -11.34 23.54
C GLY A 411 16.51 -12.54 22.79
N ARG A 412 17.67 -12.37 22.14
CA ARG A 412 18.27 -13.39 21.26
C ARG A 412 18.49 -14.76 21.94
N SER A 413 18.63 -14.77 23.27
CA SER A 413 18.78 -15.97 24.09
C SER A 413 17.48 -16.48 24.72
N GLY A 414 16.34 -15.82 24.51
CA GLY A 414 15.07 -16.11 25.20
C GLY A 414 15.05 -15.77 26.69
N MET A 415 16.20 -15.42 27.28
CA MET A 415 16.34 -15.20 28.73
C MET A 415 15.79 -13.85 29.22
N VAL A 416 15.54 -12.90 28.31
CA VAL A 416 15.02 -11.57 28.65
C VAL A 416 13.94 -11.18 27.65
N SER A 417 12.73 -10.89 28.13
CA SER A 417 11.68 -10.24 27.32
C SER A 417 11.69 -8.76 27.62
N VAL A 418 11.99 -7.93 26.62
CA VAL A 418 11.96 -6.47 26.73
C VAL A 418 10.77 -5.92 25.96
N ASP A 419 9.81 -5.36 26.69
CA ASP A 419 8.71 -4.61 26.10
C ASP A 419 9.14 -3.15 25.92
N ARG A 420 9.06 -2.68 24.68
CA ARG A 420 9.36 -1.30 24.29
C ARG A 420 8.07 -0.57 24.00
N ALA A 421 7.71 0.34 24.89
CA ALA A 421 6.56 1.23 24.77
C ALA A 421 6.98 2.63 24.33
N MET A 422 6.09 3.33 23.62
CA MET A 422 6.14 4.79 23.50
C MET A 422 4.96 5.39 24.25
N VAL A 423 5.24 6.42 25.03
CA VAL A 423 4.28 7.14 25.87
C VAL A 423 4.37 8.63 25.52
N ILE A 424 3.24 9.25 25.21
CA ILE A 424 3.14 10.68 24.93
C ILE A 424 2.40 11.35 26.09
N LEU A 425 3.08 12.31 26.70
CA LEU A 425 2.60 13.07 27.85
C LEU A 425 2.32 14.51 27.43
N VAL A 426 1.34 15.14 28.07
CA VAL A 426 1.05 16.57 27.94
C VAL A 426 1.18 17.25 29.30
N ARG A 427 1.87 18.39 29.32
CA ARG A 427 1.91 19.29 30.47
C ARG A 427 0.77 20.31 30.35
N ARG A 428 -0.10 20.36 31.35
CA ARG A 428 -1.19 21.33 31.48
C ARG A 428 -1.11 22.09 32.78
#